data_AF-A0A0F7VFG4-F1
#
_entry.id   AF-A0A0F7VFG4-F1
#
_cell.length_a   1.000
_cell.length_b   1.000
_cell.length_c   1.000
_cell.angle_alpha   90.00
_cell.angle_beta   90.00
_cell.angle_gamma   90.00
#
_symmetry.space_group_name_H-M   'P 1'
#
loop_
_entity.id
_entity.type
_entity.pdbx_description
1 polymer ?
#
loop_
_entity_poly.entity_id
_entity_poly.type
_entity_poly.pdbx_seq_one_letter_code
_entity_poly.pdbx_strand_id
1 'polypeptide(L)'
;MATPTAEDMEKKLHTELAVSPVDEAEPEKTSNPRGILATIRYYEEYLDRKMGIESHSLDRVHPENRDSPSPVVMGLMWASATMNISCFSTGFLGNEFGLSLGQTIPIVIFSTLLGAAVTGWCATMGPGTGLRQVAISRYSLGFYPSSIIALLNVIEQLGWASVNCITGGLALSAVSDGRVSIAVGVVIIACVSLLFSFIGLRGVLLYEKYAWIMFFIIFMIIYGEAAHRANLAAPPTVTGMTASGNVLSLISVVYGSSASWSSIVSDFYVHYPVNTSKTKIFLYTTLGITIPTCIGMLLGACISSALDTNPEWAAAYENGIGEILKTIIYPSGFAKFLLVLLVLSGIGVNCIAIYSGALSAQLFAAPFAKVPRVIWSILVFGGILALGIAGRDHLLDVLENFLSLLGYWNTSFFVILFIEHYYFREGSLANYDLDAWNTPSKMPVGYAGLTAFLCGAAGWIVGMVETYYVGALAAKIGADGGDIANELALVFTAVSYLPLRTLELKYIGR
;
A
#
# COMPACT_ATOMS: atom_id res chain seq x y z
N MET A 1 -9.16 64.35 -23.68
CA MET A 1 -9.32 62.93 -24.07
C MET A 1 -9.18 62.13 -22.79
N ALA A 2 -10.25 61.40 -22.45
CA ALA A 2 -10.54 60.89 -21.12
C ALA A 2 -9.72 59.64 -20.73
N THR A 3 -9.38 59.54 -19.45
CA THR A 3 -8.87 58.33 -18.79
C THR A 3 -9.91 57.22 -18.83
N PRO A 4 -9.50 55.96 -19.09
CA PRO A 4 -10.44 54.85 -19.20
C PRO A 4 -11.08 54.55 -17.84
N THR A 5 -12.37 54.21 -17.86
CA THR A 5 -13.15 53.91 -16.66
C THR A 5 -12.92 52.46 -16.21
N ALA A 6 -13.26 52.13 -14.95
CA ALA A 6 -13.12 50.78 -14.41
C ALA A 6 -13.91 49.73 -15.23
N GLU A 7 -15.04 50.11 -15.82
CA GLU A 7 -15.82 49.28 -16.76
C GLU A 7 -15.06 49.01 -18.07
N ASP A 8 -14.25 49.96 -18.55
CA ASP A 8 -13.44 49.78 -19.76
C ASP A 8 -12.26 48.81 -19.52
N MET A 9 -11.75 48.76 -18.28
CA MET A 9 -10.74 47.79 -17.88
C MET A 9 -11.34 46.40 -17.67
N GLU A 10 -12.57 46.32 -17.15
CA GLU A 10 -13.30 45.07 -16.94
C GLU A 10 -13.71 44.41 -18.27
N LYS A 11 -14.13 45.21 -19.26
CA LYS A 11 -14.35 44.70 -20.64
C LYS A 11 -13.08 44.19 -21.31
N LYS A 12 -11.92 44.79 -21.04
CA LYS A 12 -10.63 44.31 -21.55
C LYS A 12 -10.21 42.99 -20.88
N LEU A 13 -10.44 42.86 -19.57
CA LEU A 13 -10.19 41.63 -18.81
C LEU A 13 -11.10 40.47 -19.27
N HIS A 14 -12.36 40.75 -19.57
CA HIS A 14 -13.30 39.76 -20.11
C HIS A 14 -13.02 39.34 -21.55
N THR A 15 -12.29 40.15 -22.33
CA THR A 15 -11.91 39.80 -23.70
C THR A 15 -10.63 38.96 -23.75
N GLU A 16 -9.72 39.11 -22.77
CA GLU A 16 -8.50 38.28 -22.65
C GLU A 16 -8.69 36.98 -21.84
N LEU A 17 -9.79 36.85 -21.09
CA LEU A 17 -10.18 35.62 -20.37
C LEU A 17 -11.20 34.75 -21.14
N ALA A 18 -11.47 35.07 -22.41
CA ALA A 18 -12.09 34.12 -23.31
C ALA A 18 -11.08 33.00 -23.56
N VAL A 19 -11.14 31.98 -22.72
CA VAL A 19 -10.59 30.64 -22.99
C VAL A 19 -10.97 30.33 -24.43
N SER A 20 -9.97 30.33 -25.32
CA SER A 20 -10.13 29.74 -26.64
C SER A 20 -10.81 28.40 -26.40
N PRO A 21 -11.88 28.06 -27.14
CA PRO A 21 -12.28 26.67 -27.19
C PRO A 21 -10.98 25.92 -27.49
N VAL A 22 -10.62 24.98 -26.62
CA VAL A 22 -9.68 23.93 -27.02
C VAL A 22 -10.25 23.48 -28.34
N ASP A 23 -9.48 23.62 -29.43
CA ASP A 23 -9.81 22.98 -30.69
C ASP A 23 -10.11 21.54 -30.30
N GLU A 24 -11.41 21.20 -30.25
CA GLU A 24 -11.87 19.84 -30.24
C GLU A 24 -11.35 19.31 -31.57
N ALA A 25 -10.14 18.76 -31.54
CA ALA A 25 -9.59 18.06 -32.67
C ALA A 25 -10.67 17.06 -33.06
N GLU A 26 -11.28 17.31 -34.23
CA GLU A 26 -12.29 16.44 -34.81
C GLU A 26 -11.76 15.01 -34.70
N PRO A 27 -12.63 14.04 -34.40
CA PRO A 27 -12.19 12.66 -34.20
C PRO A 27 -11.40 12.24 -35.44
N GLU A 28 -10.10 11.98 -35.28
CA GLU A 28 -9.43 11.06 -36.18
C GLU A 28 -10.33 9.82 -36.18
N LYS A 29 -10.92 9.52 -37.34
CA LYS A 29 -11.68 8.30 -37.57
C LYS A 29 -10.71 7.15 -37.39
N THR A 30 -10.48 6.75 -36.15
CA THR A 30 -9.66 5.60 -35.83
C THR A 30 -10.37 4.41 -36.44
N SER A 31 -9.66 3.76 -37.36
CA SER A 31 -10.08 2.57 -38.07
C SER A 31 -10.78 1.59 -37.13
N ASN A 32 -11.89 0.98 -37.56
CA ASN A 32 -12.58 -0.09 -36.84
C ASN A 32 -11.54 -1.03 -36.17
N PRO A 33 -11.54 -1.17 -34.83
CA PRO A 33 -10.49 -1.89 -34.13
C PRO A 33 -10.42 -3.33 -34.65
N ARG A 34 -9.29 -3.71 -35.25
CA ARG A 34 -9.07 -5.07 -35.76
C ARG A 34 -8.54 -5.96 -34.64
N GLY A 35 -9.39 -6.87 -34.15
CA GLY A 35 -9.03 -7.90 -33.17
C GLY A 35 -9.51 -7.58 -31.74
N ILE A 36 -9.68 -8.64 -30.93
CA ILE A 36 -10.33 -8.58 -29.61
C ILE A 36 -9.64 -7.58 -28.67
N LEU A 37 -8.29 -7.57 -28.63
CA LEU A 37 -7.54 -6.66 -27.76
C LEU A 37 -7.69 -5.19 -28.19
N ALA A 38 -7.74 -4.92 -29.50
CA ALA A 38 -7.95 -3.57 -30.02
C ALA A 38 -9.37 -3.07 -29.70
N THR A 39 -10.37 -3.96 -29.75
CA THR A 39 -11.75 -3.63 -29.36
C THR A 39 -11.84 -3.32 -27.87
N ILE A 40 -11.22 -4.12 -27.01
CA ILE A 40 -11.21 -3.86 -25.55
C ILE A 40 -10.51 -2.52 -25.27
N ARG A 41 -9.37 -2.25 -25.90
CA ARG A 41 -8.63 -0.99 -25.75
C ARG A 41 -9.45 0.21 -26.22
N TYR A 42 -10.17 0.09 -27.33
CA TYR A 42 -11.08 1.15 -27.80
C TYR A 42 -12.15 1.48 -26.75
N TYR A 43 -12.77 0.46 -26.13
CA TYR A 43 -13.74 0.70 -25.07
C TYR A 43 -13.09 1.27 -23.80
N GLU A 44 -11.87 0.86 -23.46
CA GLU A 44 -11.11 1.43 -22.35
C GLU A 44 -10.81 2.92 -22.58
N GLU A 45 -10.37 3.30 -23.77
CA GLU A 45 -10.15 4.71 -24.16
C GLU A 45 -11.47 5.50 -24.20
N TYR A 46 -12.58 4.88 -24.62
CA TYR A 46 -13.91 5.50 -24.56
C TYR A 46 -14.36 5.76 -23.11
N LEU A 47 -14.19 4.76 -22.23
CA LEU A 47 -14.50 4.92 -20.81
C LEU A 47 -13.55 5.91 -20.14
N ASP A 48 -12.30 6.03 -20.61
CA ASP A 48 -11.36 7.03 -20.09
C ASP A 48 -11.84 8.45 -20.41
N ARG A 49 -12.21 8.71 -21.66
CA ARG A 49 -12.76 10.01 -22.06
C ARG A 49 -14.04 10.37 -21.29
N LYS A 50 -14.87 9.39 -20.96
CA LYS A 50 -16.18 9.62 -20.33
C LYS A 50 -16.14 9.62 -18.80
N MET A 51 -15.27 8.82 -18.18
CA MET A 51 -15.27 8.54 -16.74
C MET A 51 -13.89 8.70 -16.10
N GLY A 52 -12.84 9.00 -16.86
CA GLY A 52 -11.49 9.26 -16.34
C GLY A 52 -10.83 8.01 -15.74
N ILE A 53 -11.01 6.86 -16.38
CA ILE A 53 -10.45 5.58 -15.91
C ILE A 53 -8.94 5.43 -16.16
N GLU A 54 -8.26 6.38 -16.80
CA GLU A 54 -6.83 6.38 -17.16
C GLU A 54 -6.40 5.21 -18.08
N SER A 55 -6.74 5.29 -19.37
CA SER A 55 -6.33 4.27 -20.37
C SER A 55 -4.83 4.33 -20.71
N HIS A 56 -4.17 5.47 -20.44
CA HIS A 56 -2.73 5.72 -20.61
C HIS A 56 -1.97 5.73 -19.28
N SER A 57 -2.34 4.85 -18.36
CA SER A 57 -1.88 4.92 -16.97
C SER A 57 -0.38 4.64 -16.74
N LEU A 58 0.33 4.06 -17.71
CA LEU A 58 1.77 3.84 -17.66
C LEU A 58 2.60 5.04 -18.13
N ASP A 59 2.03 5.91 -18.96
CA ASP A 59 2.77 7.02 -19.55
C ASP A 59 3.13 8.05 -18.47
N ARG A 60 4.27 8.73 -18.68
CA ARG A 60 4.71 9.77 -17.76
C ARG A 60 3.70 10.91 -17.78
N VAL A 61 3.24 11.33 -16.60
CA VAL A 61 2.40 12.52 -16.49
C VAL A 61 3.29 13.76 -16.53
N HIS A 62 3.27 14.44 -17.67
CA HIS A 62 4.04 15.66 -17.89
C HIS A 62 3.53 16.82 -17.03
N PRO A 63 4.39 17.75 -16.58
CA PRO A 63 4.03 18.83 -15.65
C PRO A 63 2.80 19.65 -16.05
N GLU A 64 2.61 19.89 -17.35
CA GLU A 64 1.50 20.64 -17.93
C GLU A 64 0.13 19.95 -17.79
N ASN A 65 0.12 18.62 -17.62
CA ASN A 65 -1.10 17.81 -17.53
C ASN A 65 -1.50 17.49 -16.09
N ARG A 66 -0.90 18.18 -15.11
CA ARG A 66 -1.06 17.88 -13.69
C ARG A 66 -2.05 18.81 -13.03
N ASP A 67 -2.89 18.21 -12.20
CA ASP A 67 -3.79 18.95 -11.33
C ASP A 67 -3.00 19.60 -10.18
N SER A 68 -3.62 20.53 -9.46
CA SER A 68 -3.05 21.13 -8.24
C SER A 68 -3.87 20.78 -6.99
N PRO A 69 -4.01 19.49 -6.64
CA PRO A 69 -4.70 19.10 -5.42
C PRO A 69 -3.92 19.53 -4.18
N SER A 70 -4.65 19.78 -3.08
CA SER A 70 -4.02 20.11 -1.80
C SER A 70 -3.11 18.96 -1.32
N PRO A 71 -1.86 19.22 -0.93
CA PRO A 71 -0.96 18.19 -0.40
C PRO A 71 -1.51 17.46 0.84
N VAL A 72 -2.43 18.07 1.59
CA VAL A 72 -3.08 17.41 2.75
C VAL A 72 -3.86 16.17 2.33
N VAL A 73 -4.41 16.15 1.09
CA VAL A 73 -5.15 15.00 0.56
C VAL A 73 -4.30 13.74 0.52
N MET A 74 -2.97 13.86 0.38
CA MET A 74 -2.03 12.73 0.49
C MET A 74 -2.20 11.99 1.82
N GLY A 75 -2.24 12.73 2.93
CA GLY A 75 -2.39 12.14 4.26
C GLY A 75 -3.80 11.61 4.52
N LEU A 76 -4.83 12.29 4.01
CA LEU A 76 -6.23 11.84 4.18
C LEU A 76 -6.52 10.55 3.41
N MET A 77 -5.94 10.40 2.22
CA MET A 77 -6.04 9.19 1.42
C MET A 77 -5.44 8.00 2.17
N TRP A 78 -4.22 8.15 2.72
CA TRP A 78 -3.59 7.09 3.49
C TRP A 78 -4.34 6.77 4.79
N ALA A 79 -4.97 7.77 5.41
CA ALA A 79 -5.82 7.53 6.56
C ALA A 79 -7.04 6.68 6.25
N SER A 80 -7.65 6.88 5.09
CA SER A 80 -8.74 6.02 4.64
C SER A 80 -8.25 4.62 4.30
N ALA A 81 -7.10 4.50 3.63
CA ALA A 81 -6.54 3.22 3.24
C ALA A 81 -6.08 2.35 4.43
N THR A 82 -5.68 2.94 5.55
CA THR A 82 -5.10 2.22 6.69
C THR A 82 -6.04 2.06 7.89
N MET A 83 -7.12 2.85 8.00
CA MET A 83 -8.17 2.63 9.02
C MET A 83 -9.13 1.52 8.62
N ASN A 84 -8.66 0.27 8.63
CA ASN A 84 -9.42 -0.90 8.21
C ASN A 84 -9.34 -2.06 9.23
N ILE A 85 -10.15 -3.10 9.02
CA ILE A 85 -10.23 -4.27 9.92
C ILE A 85 -8.91 -5.07 9.90
N SER A 86 -8.16 -5.07 8.80
CA SER A 86 -6.85 -5.73 8.72
C SER A 86 -5.86 -5.13 9.71
N CYS A 87 -5.69 -3.81 9.70
CA CYS A 87 -4.80 -3.13 10.64
C CYS A 87 -5.26 -3.34 12.09
N PHE A 88 -6.57 -3.33 12.34
CA PHE A 88 -7.10 -3.73 13.65
C PHE A 88 -6.69 -5.15 14.05
N SER A 89 -6.81 -6.10 13.12
CA SER A 89 -6.49 -7.52 13.33
C SER A 89 -5.01 -7.74 13.65
N THR A 90 -4.10 -7.03 12.97
CA THR A 90 -2.66 -7.09 13.23
C THR A 90 -2.30 -6.74 14.68
N GLY A 91 -3.12 -5.91 15.35
CA GLY A 91 -2.94 -5.58 16.77
C GLY A 91 -2.98 -6.77 17.72
N PHE A 92 -3.62 -7.88 17.34
CA PHE A 92 -3.69 -9.10 18.15
C PHE A 92 -2.35 -9.86 18.20
N LEU A 93 -1.46 -9.63 17.25
CA LEU A 93 -0.17 -10.35 17.17
C LEU A 93 0.75 -10.06 18.36
N GLY A 94 0.62 -8.89 19.01
CA GLY A 94 1.38 -8.62 20.23
C GLY A 94 1.09 -9.63 21.34
N ASN A 95 -0.19 -9.97 21.52
CA ASN A 95 -0.62 -10.98 22.49
C ASN A 95 -0.31 -12.41 22.00
N GLU A 96 -0.46 -12.68 20.70
CA GLU A 96 -0.10 -13.96 20.08
C GLU A 96 1.38 -14.30 20.30
N PHE A 97 2.26 -13.30 20.17
CA PHE A 97 3.69 -13.43 20.46
C PHE A 97 4.02 -13.39 21.96
N GLY A 98 3.02 -13.39 22.83
CA GLY A 98 3.17 -13.44 24.27
C GLY A 98 3.71 -12.16 24.91
N LEU A 99 3.66 -11.03 24.19
CA LEU A 99 4.11 -9.74 24.69
C LEU A 99 3.00 -9.06 25.49
N SER A 100 3.39 -8.33 26.54
CA SER A 100 2.45 -7.50 27.28
C SER A 100 1.94 -6.32 26.43
N LEU A 101 0.77 -5.78 26.77
CA LEU A 101 0.23 -4.58 26.13
C LEU A 101 1.21 -3.39 26.24
N GLY A 102 1.89 -3.25 27.38
CA GLY A 102 2.88 -2.20 27.61
C GLY A 102 4.10 -2.29 26.69
N GLN A 103 4.48 -3.50 26.23
CA GLN A 103 5.53 -3.70 25.22
C GLN A 103 4.97 -3.48 23.81
N THR A 104 3.75 -3.96 23.55
CA THR A 104 3.11 -3.88 22.23
C THR A 104 2.87 -2.44 21.78
N ILE A 105 2.39 -1.55 22.66
CA ILE A 105 2.08 -0.14 22.33
C ILE A 105 3.28 0.60 21.72
N PRO A 106 4.45 0.71 22.38
CA PRO A 106 5.59 1.42 21.81
C PRO A 106 6.11 0.75 20.54
N ILE A 107 6.11 -0.59 20.46
CA ILE A 107 6.52 -1.31 19.24
C ILE A 107 5.62 -0.92 18.07
N VAL A 108 4.30 -0.96 18.26
CA VAL A 108 3.33 -0.56 17.22
C VAL A 108 3.61 0.86 16.75
N ILE A 109 3.77 1.82 17.66
CA ILE A 109 3.97 3.23 17.31
C ILE A 109 5.28 3.46 16.55
N PHE A 110 6.40 2.96 17.08
CA PHE A 110 7.72 3.25 16.50
C PHE A 110 7.97 2.47 15.21
N SER A 111 7.55 1.20 15.13
CA SER A 111 7.73 0.40 13.92
C SER A 111 6.83 0.89 12.78
N THR A 112 5.59 1.31 13.08
CA THR A 112 4.70 1.93 12.09
C THR A 112 5.33 3.22 11.58
N LEU A 113 5.82 4.09 12.47
CA LEU A 113 6.47 5.34 12.08
C LEU A 113 7.71 5.11 11.19
N LEU A 114 8.53 4.12 11.55
CA LEU A 114 9.73 3.77 10.79
C LEU A 114 9.39 3.24 9.40
N GLY A 115 8.43 2.32 9.28
CA GLY A 115 7.98 1.79 7.99
C GLY A 115 7.29 2.86 7.15
N ALA A 116 6.45 3.69 7.75
CA ALA A 116 5.79 4.80 7.08
C ALA A 116 6.80 5.87 6.59
N ALA A 117 7.92 6.06 7.30
CA ALA A 117 8.97 6.98 6.85
C ALA A 117 9.67 6.48 5.58
N VAL A 118 9.85 5.16 5.43
CA VAL A 118 10.34 4.55 4.18
C VAL A 118 9.39 4.85 3.02
N THR A 119 8.09 4.60 3.23
CA THR A 119 7.06 4.94 2.24
C THR A 119 7.03 6.43 1.93
N GLY A 120 7.05 7.28 2.97
CA GLY A 120 7.03 8.73 2.83
C GLY A 120 8.25 9.28 2.08
N TRP A 121 9.41 8.65 2.20
CA TRP A 121 10.58 9.00 1.39
C TRP A 121 10.38 8.63 -0.07
N CYS A 122 9.94 7.40 -0.36
CA CYS A 122 9.65 6.94 -1.73
C CYS A 122 8.63 7.87 -2.42
N ALA A 123 7.64 8.34 -1.66
CA ALA A 123 6.62 9.28 -2.10
C ALA A 123 7.17 10.60 -2.64
N THR A 124 8.31 11.07 -2.13
CA THR A 124 8.93 12.33 -2.57
C THR A 124 9.40 12.30 -4.02
N MET A 125 9.59 11.11 -4.59
CA MET A 125 9.98 10.96 -5.99
C MET A 125 8.79 11.06 -6.95
N GLY A 126 7.56 10.81 -6.50
CA GLY A 126 6.36 10.78 -7.33
C GLY A 126 6.09 12.09 -8.06
N PRO A 127 5.79 13.19 -7.33
CA PRO A 127 5.49 14.48 -7.96
C PRO A 127 6.67 15.01 -8.79
N GLY A 128 7.92 14.77 -8.40
CA GLY A 128 9.04 15.27 -9.17
C GLY A 128 9.23 14.56 -10.51
N THR A 129 8.97 13.25 -10.57
CA THR A 129 9.19 12.42 -11.77
C THR A 129 7.97 12.37 -12.69
N GLY A 130 6.75 12.36 -12.12
CA GLY A 130 5.52 12.06 -12.87
C GLY A 130 5.44 10.59 -13.30
N LEU A 131 6.22 9.71 -12.66
CA LEU A 131 6.29 8.29 -12.95
C LEU A 131 5.70 7.48 -11.80
N ARG A 132 5.13 6.32 -12.14
CA ARG A 132 4.69 5.29 -11.18
C ARG A 132 5.88 4.75 -10.40
N GLN A 133 5.66 4.27 -9.19
CA GLN A 133 6.76 3.94 -8.26
C GLN A 133 7.66 2.82 -8.79
N VAL A 134 7.07 1.77 -9.36
CA VAL A 134 7.82 0.67 -10.03
C VAL A 134 8.60 1.18 -11.24
N ALA A 135 8.06 2.15 -11.99
CA ALA A 135 8.76 2.74 -13.14
C ALA A 135 10.00 3.55 -12.71
N ILE A 136 9.91 4.29 -11.60
CA ILE A 136 11.04 5.01 -10.99
C ILE A 136 12.18 4.04 -10.66
N SER A 137 11.86 2.82 -10.24
CA SER A 137 12.87 1.84 -9.85
C SER A 137 13.82 1.41 -10.96
N ARG A 138 13.45 1.60 -12.23
CA ARG A 138 14.31 1.28 -13.39
C ARG A 138 15.61 2.07 -13.40
N TYR A 139 15.63 3.28 -12.84
CA TYR A 139 16.83 4.10 -12.76
C TYR A 139 17.88 3.55 -11.79
N SER A 140 17.50 2.64 -10.90
CA SER A 140 18.38 2.04 -9.89
C SER A 140 18.59 0.54 -10.15
N LEU A 141 17.50 -0.19 -10.38
CA LEU A 141 17.51 -1.64 -10.59
C LEU A 141 17.83 -2.04 -12.03
N GLY A 142 17.73 -1.11 -12.98
CA GLY A 142 17.81 -1.40 -14.40
C GLY A 142 16.48 -1.87 -15.00
N PHE A 143 16.40 -1.85 -16.32
CA PHE A 143 15.14 -2.08 -17.04
C PHE A 143 14.56 -3.47 -16.80
N TYR A 144 15.37 -4.53 -17.00
CA TYR A 144 14.90 -5.91 -16.87
C TYR A 144 14.76 -6.37 -15.41
N PRO A 145 15.69 -6.07 -14.48
CA PRO A 145 15.51 -6.50 -13.11
C PRO A 145 14.34 -5.81 -12.40
N SER A 146 13.95 -4.60 -12.81
CA SER A 146 12.73 -3.95 -12.29
C SER A 146 11.45 -4.77 -12.52
N SER A 147 11.43 -5.70 -13.48
CA SER A 147 10.33 -6.65 -13.67
C SER A 147 10.11 -7.56 -12.46
N ILE A 148 11.16 -7.88 -11.70
CA ILE A 148 11.03 -8.64 -10.45
C ILE A 148 10.25 -7.82 -9.42
N ILE A 149 10.57 -6.52 -9.31
CA ILE A 149 9.82 -5.61 -8.44
C ILE A 149 8.37 -5.48 -8.88
N ALA A 150 8.14 -5.38 -10.20
CA ALA A 150 6.78 -5.34 -10.73
C ALA A 150 5.99 -6.61 -10.33
N LEU A 151 6.59 -7.79 -10.42
CA LEU A 151 5.98 -9.05 -9.99
C LEU A 151 5.73 -9.10 -8.48
N LEU A 152 6.73 -8.73 -7.67
CA LEU A 152 6.58 -8.67 -6.22
C LEU A 152 5.48 -7.71 -5.81
N ASN A 153 5.37 -6.57 -6.48
CA ASN A 153 4.30 -5.62 -6.23
C ASN A 153 2.92 -6.20 -6.61
N VAL A 154 2.79 -6.95 -7.70
CA VAL A 154 1.53 -7.67 -8.01
C VAL A 154 1.17 -8.63 -6.88
N ILE A 155 2.14 -9.40 -6.38
CA ILE A 155 1.92 -10.34 -5.26
C ILE A 155 1.53 -9.59 -3.98
N GLU A 156 2.17 -8.45 -3.71
CA GLU A 156 1.82 -7.58 -2.60
C GLU A 156 0.37 -7.10 -2.69
N GLN A 157 -0.05 -6.58 -3.85
CA GLN A 157 -1.42 -6.11 -4.03
C GLN A 157 -2.45 -7.24 -3.92
N LEU A 158 -2.11 -8.44 -4.41
CA LEU A 158 -2.93 -9.64 -4.22
C LEU A 158 -3.11 -9.98 -2.73
N GLY A 159 -2.03 -9.93 -1.95
CA GLY A 159 -2.09 -10.23 -0.52
C GLY A 159 -2.92 -9.22 0.25
N TRP A 160 -2.70 -7.91 0.05
CA TRP A 160 -3.50 -6.86 0.70
C TRP A 160 -4.98 -7.02 0.40
N ALA A 161 -5.32 -7.22 -0.87
CA ALA A 161 -6.71 -7.37 -1.24
C ALA A 161 -7.36 -8.66 -0.73
N SER A 162 -6.57 -9.74 -0.61
CA SER A 162 -7.02 -11.01 -0.01
C SER A 162 -7.31 -10.86 1.47
N VAL A 163 -6.42 -10.21 2.22
CA VAL A 163 -6.59 -9.95 3.66
C VAL A 163 -7.81 -9.08 3.94
N ASN A 164 -8.05 -8.05 3.12
CA ASN A 164 -9.27 -7.23 3.23
C ASN A 164 -10.55 -8.01 2.92
N CYS A 165 -10.51 -8.94 1.94
CA CYS A 165 -11.62 -9.83 1.68
C CYS A 165 -11.88 -10.80 2.84
N ILE A 166 -10.84 -11.34 3.46
CA ILE A 166 -10.96 -12.25 4.62
C ILE A 166 -11.57 -11.50 5.82
N THR A 167 -10.99 -10.35 6.18
CA THR A 167 -11.43 -9.55 7.33
C THR A 167 -12.84 -8.99 7.14
N GLY A 168 -13.17 -8.50 5.94
CA GLY A 168 -14.54 -8.11 5.65
C GLY A 168 -15.49 -9.32 5.58
N GLY A 169 -15.03 -10.49 5.13
CA GLY A 169 -15.82 -11.72 5.12
C GLY A 169 -16.17 -12.18 6.53
N LEU A 170 -15.24 -12.06 7.47
CA LEU A 170 -15.47 -12.25 8.91
C LEU A 170 -16.52 -11.25 9.44
N ALA A 171 -16.40 -9.97 9.08
CA ALA A 171 -17.38 -8.96 9.47
C ALA A 171 -18.79 -9.25 8.90
N LEU A 172 -18.91 -9.63 7.63
CA LEU A 172 -20.19 -9.99 7.01
C LEU A 172 -20.80 -11.25 7.61
N SER A 173 -19.97 -12.26 7.93
CA SER A 173 -20.42 -13.45 8.64
C SER A 173 -21.03 -13.08 9.99
N ALA A 174 -20.33 -12.26 10.79
CA ALA A 174 -20.80 -11.79 12.08
C ALA A 174 -22.10 -10.96 11.97
N VAL A 175 -22.18 -10.04 11.01
CA VAL A 175 -23.39 -9.24 10.74
C VAL A 175 -24.61 -10.11 10.44
N SER A 176 -24.38 -11.19 9.70
CA SER A 176 -25.42 -12.13 9.27
C SER A 176 -25.77 -13.22 10.30
N ASP A 177 -25.15 -13.19 11.49
CA ASP A 177 -25.21 -14.26 12.49
C ASP A 177 -24.87 -15.64 11.89
N GLY A 178 -23.83 -15.69 11.05
CA GLY A 178 -23.33 -16.91 10.42
C GLY A 178 -24.13 -17.42 9.22
N ARG A 179 -25.19 -16.72 8.78
CA ARG A 179 -25.95 -17.08 7.56
C ARG A 179 -25.11 -16.94 6.29
N VAL A 180 -24.20 -15.97 6.26
CA VAL A 180 -23.19 -15.78 5.22
C VAL A 180 -21.91 -16.42 5.73
N SER A 181 -21.45 -17.49 5.08
CA SER A 181 -20.14 -18.07 5.43
C SER A 181 -19.01 -17.10 5.09
N ILE A 182 -17.87 -17.23 5.77
CA ILE A 182 -16.70 -16.38 5.52
C ILE A 182 -16.27 -16.44 4.05
N ALA A 183 -16.31 -17.63 3.44
CA ALA A 183 -16.00 -17.81 2.02
C ALA A 183 -16.97 -17.05 1.10
N VAL A 184 -18.27 -17.04 1.40
CA VAL A 184 -19.25 -16.25 0.65
C VAL A 184 -19.01 -14.76 0.86
N GLY A 185 -18.67 -14.33 2.08
CA GLY A 185 -18.29 -12.95 2.40
C GLY A 185 -17.08 -12.48 1.58
N VAL A 186 -16.02 -13.30 1.52
CA VAL A 186 -14.82 -13.06 0.69
C VAL A 186 -15.22 -12.84 -0.77
N VAL A 187 -16.07 -13.71 -1.33
CA VAL A 187 -16.53 -13.60 -2.72
C VAL A 187 -17.33 -12.31 -2.94
N ILE A 188 -18.25 -11.96 -2.03
CA ILE A 188 -19.04 -10.73 -2.10
C ILE A 188 -18.12 -9.52 -2.16
N ILE A 189 -17.16 -9.42 -1.25
CA ILE A 189 -16.26 -8.26 -1.15
C ILE A 189 -15.38 -8.16 -2.39
N ALA A 190 -14.75 -9.26 -2.80
CA ALA A 190 -13.92 -9.27 -4.00
C ALA A 190 -14.71 -8.79 -5.24
N CYS A 191 -15.94 -9.29 -5.43
CA CYS A 191 -16.79 -8.91 -6.56
C CYS A 191 -17.16 -7.43 -6.51
N VAL A 192 -17.55 -6.93 -5.35
CA VAL A 192 -17.88 -5.51 -5.17
C VAL A 192 -16.65 -4.64 -5.40
N SER A 193 -15.49 -4.99 -4.83
CA SER A 193 -14.23 -4.29 -5.08
C SER A 193 -13.86 -4.24 -6.56
N LEU A 194 -14.01 -5.35 -7.30
CA LEU A 194 -13.76 -5.36 -8.73
C LEU A 194 -14.69 -4.39 -9.47
N LEU A 195 -15.99 -4.39 -9.15
CA LEU A 195 -16.95 -3.46 -9.76
C LEU A 195 -16.58 -2.00 -9.49
N PHE A 196 -16.23 -1.67 -8.25
CA PHE A 196 -15.82 -0.31 -7.87
C PHE A 196 -14.47 0.10 -8.46
N SER A 197 -13.56 -0.85 -8.73
CA SER A 197 -12.27 -0.56 -9.37
C SER A 197 -12.42 0.03 -10.78
N PHE A 198 -13.54 -0.21 -11.46
CA PHE A 198 -13.83 0.35 -12.79
C PHE A 198 -14.34 1.81 -12.76
N ILE A 199 -14.59 2.40 -11.58
CA ILE A 199 -14.99 3.80 -11.44
C ILE A 199 -13.82 4.75 -11.78
N GLY A 200 -12.58 4.24 -11.76
CA GLY A 200 -11.37 5.01 -12.11
C GLY A 200 -10.70 5.70 -10.92
N LEU A 201 -9.44 6.09 -11.09
CA LEU A 201 -8.59 6.62 -10.01
C LEU A 201 -9.18 7.88 -9.36
N ARG A 202 -9.78 8.77 -10.17
CA ARG A 202 -10.41 10.01 -9.67
C ARG A 202 -11.54 9.74 -8.68
N GLY A 203 -12.39 8.75 -8.98
CA GLY A 203 -13.49 8.36 -8.10
C GLY A 203 -12.99 7.73 -6.81
N VAL A 204 -11.98 6.85 -6.91
CA VAL A 204 -11.33 6.24 -5.73
C VAL A 204 -10.71 7.31 -4.85
N LEU A 205 -9.88 8.20 -5.40
CA LEU A 205 -9.24 9.28 -4.63
C LEU A 205 -10.25 10.23 -4.00
N LEU A 206 -11.39 10.49 -4.66
CA LEU A 206 -12.46 11.31 -4.09
C LEU A 206 -13.11 10.61 -2.89
N TYR A 207 -13.36 9.30 -2.97
CA TYR A 207 -13.85 8.51 -1.86
C TYR A 207 -12.86 8.49 -0.69
N GLU A 208 -11.60 8.14 -0.96
CA GLU A 208 -10.53 8.01 0.04
C GLU A 208 -10.27 9.34 0.77
N LYS A 209 -10.48 10.49 0.11
CA LYS A 209 -10.36 11.81 0.72
C LYS A 209 -11.30 12.02 1.91
N TYR A 210 -12.48 11.40 1.92
CA TYR A 210 -13.52 11.62 2.93
C TYR A 210 -13.84 10.40 3.78
N ALA A 211 -13.62 9.18 3.27
CA ALA A 211 -14.01 7.95 3.94
C ALA A 211 -13.31 7.74 5.30
N TRP A 212 -12.08 8.24 5.46
CA TRP A 212 -11.35 8.20 6.73
C TRP A 212 -12.12 8.79 7.92
N ILE A 213 -12.96 9.83 7.72
CA ILE A 213 -13.73 10.46 8.80
C ILE A 213 -14.69 9.45 9.41
N MET A 214 -15.38 8.70 8.54
CA MET A 214 -16.33 7.68 8.92
C MET A 214 -15.62 6.59 9.73
N PHE A 215 -14.51 6.05 9.19
CA PHE A 215 -13.76 4.99 9.86
C PHE A 215 -13.19 5.46 11.19
N PHE A 216 -12.64 6.67 11.24
CA PHE A 216 -12.14 7.27 12.48
C PHE A 216 -13.22 7.31 13.56
N ILE A 217 -14.43 7.78 13.23
CA ILE A 217 -15.56 7.81 14.18
C ILE A 217 -15.88 6.39 14.67
N ILE A 218 -15.91 5.40 13.78
CA ILE A 218 -16.17 4.00 14.15
C ILE A 218 -15.09 3.49 15.12
N PHE A 219 -13.81 3.70 14.81
CA PHE A 219 -12.72 3.31 15.69
C PHE A 219 -12.82 3.99 17.05
N MET A 220 -13.16 5.28 17.11
CA MET A 220 -13.33 6.01 18.37
C MET A 220 -14.51 5.48 19.20
N ILE A 221 -15.61 5.06 18.56
CA ILE A 221 -16.72 4.39 19.25
C ILE A 221 -16.23 3.08 19.89
N ILE A 222 -15.51 2.25 19.13
CA ILE A 222 -15.00 0.96 19.64
C ILE A 222 -13.97 1.21 20.77
N TYR A 223 -13.14 2.25 20.67
CA TYR A 223 -12.27 2.68 21.78
C TYR A 223 -13.09 3.00 23.04
N GLY A 224 -14.21 3.72 22.92
CA GLY A 224 -15.09 4.03 24.05
C GLY A 224 -15.65 2.77 24.72
N GLU A 225 -16.06 1.78 23.93
CA GLU A 225 -16.65 0.53 24.42
C GLU A 225 -15.60 -0.47 24.94
N ALA A 226 -14.38 -0.46 24.41
CA ALA A 226 -13.41 -1.51 24.68
C ALA A 226 -12.23 -1.09 25.56
N ALA A 227 -11.72 0.14 25.41
CA ALA A 227 -10.40 0.50 25.93
C ALA A 227 -10.31 0.49 27.46
N HIS A 228 -11.43 0.71 28.15
CA HIS A 228 -11.49 0.66 29.62
C HIS A 228 -11.29 -0.77 30.19
N ARG A 229 -11.38 -1.80 29.35
CA ARG A 229 -11.12 -3.20 29.72
C ARG A 229 -9.70 -3.67 29.39
N ALA A 230 -8.90 -2.84 28.71
CA ALA A 230 -7.52 -3.17 28.36
C ALA A 230 -6.69 -3.45 29.62
N ASN A 231 -5.87 -4.51 29.59
CA ASN A 231 -5.14 -4.97 30.76
C ASN A 231 -3.64 -4.64 30.64
N LEU A 232 -3.26 -3.44 31.09
CA LEU A 232 -1.84 -3.05 31.14
C LEU A 232 -1.03 -3.80 32.21
N ALA A 233 -1.70 -4.40 33.20
CA ALA A 233 -1.05 -5.09 34.31
C ALA A 233 -0.72 -6.56 33.99
N ALA A 234 -1.23 -7.10 32.88
CA ALA A 234 -0.93 -8.46 32.44
C ALA A 234 0.58 -8.60 32.17
N PRO A 235 1.27 -9.54 32.84
CA PRO A 235 2.67 -9.81 32.54
C PRO A 235 2.78 -10.48 31.16
N PRO A 236 3.91 -10.33 30.46
CA PRO A 236 4.17 -11.10 29.24
C PRO A 236 4.21 -12.61 29.57
N THR A 237 3.76 -13.44 28.63
CA THR A 237 3.78 -14.91 28.76
C THR A 237 5.13 -15.49 28.36
N VAL A 238 5.93 -14.76 27.59
CA VAL A 238 7.31 -15.09 27.23
C VAL A 238 8.32 -14.24 28.00
N THR A 239 9.51 -14.79 28.28
CA THR A 239 10.58 -14.08 29.01
C THR A 239 11.96 -14.36 28.41
N GLY A 240 12.96 -13.61 28.87
CA GLY A 240 14.35 -13.77 28.46
C GLY A 240 14.57 -13.55 26.97
N MET A 241 15.38 -14.41 26.36
CA MET A 241 15.77 -14.28 24.95
C MET A 241 14.60 -14.52 23.99
N THR A 242 13.64 -15.37 24.35
CA THR A 242 12.41 -15.58 23.56
C THR A 242 11.57 -14.31 23.50
N ALA A 243 11.43 -13.59 24.62
CA ALA A 243 10.74 -12.31 24.61
C ALA A 243 11.43 -11.29 23.71
N SER A 244 12.77 -11.25 23.69
CA SER A 244 13.51 -10.40 22.75
C SER A 244 13.29 -10.80 21.30
N GLY A 245 13.24 -12.11 21.00
CA GLY A 245 12.91 -12.61 19.66
C GLY A 245 11.52 -12.18 19.21
N ASN A 246 10.52 -12.35 20.06
CA ASN A 246 9.13 -12.00 19.78
C ASN A 246 8.91 -10.49 19.64
N VAL A 247 9.70 -9.66 20.33
CA VAL A 247 9.75 -8.20 20.09
C VAL A 247 10.23 -7.90 18.67
N LEU A 248 11.27 -8.58 18.19
CA LEU A 248 11.80 -8.39 16.84
C LEU A 248 10.78 -8.84 15.77
N SER A 249 10.10 -9.97 16.00
CA SER A 249 9.00 -10.45 15.15
C SER A 249 7.84 -9.44 15.08
N LEU A 250 7.43 -8.85 16.21
CA LEU A 250 6.40 -7.81 16.19
C LEU A 250 6.88 -6.55 15.46
N ILE A 251 8.14 -6.14 15.64
CA ILE A 251 8.73 -5.01 14.92
C ILE A 251 8.65 -5.27 13.42
N SER A 252 9.04 -6.46 12.97
CA SER A 252 9.07 -6.86 11.58
C SER A 252 7.69 -6.76 10.91
N VAL A 253 6.67 -7.36 11.52
CA VAL A 253 5.30 -7.35 11.01
C VAL A 253 4.74 -5.92 10.92
N VAL A 254 4.87 -5.14 11.99
CA VAL A 254 4.31 -3.78 12.06
C VAL A 254 5.05 -2.84 11.10
N TYR A 255 6.38 -2.93 11.05
CA TYR A 255 7.20 -2.20 10.09
C TYR A 255 6.78 -2.54 8.66
N GLY A 256 6.68 -3.83 8.34
CA GLY A 256 6.35 -4.32 7.02
C GLY A 256 4.97 -3.87 6.54
N SER A 257 3.97 -3.81 7.43
CA SER A 257 2.65 -3.25 7.15
C SER A 257 2.66 -1.79 6.70
N SER A 258 3.66 -1.00 7.12
CA SER A 258 3.73 0.43 6.77
C SER A 258 4.73 0.71 5.65
N ALA A 259 5.79 -0.10 5.55
CA ALA A 259 6.81 -0.01 4.50
C ALA A 259 6.33 -0.57 3.16
N SER A 260 5.36 -1.49 3.16
CA SER A 260 4.77 -2.10 1.97
C SER A 260 4.33 -1.08 0.91
N TRP A 261 3.67 -0.02 1.37
CA TRP A 261 3.14 1.05 0.53
C TRP A 261 4.21 1.79 -0.29
N SER A 262 5.50 1.63 0.05
CA SER A 262 6.62 2.25 -0.64
C SER A 262 6.74 1.85 -2.10
N SER A 263 6.15 0.71 -2.51
CA SER A 263 6.16 0.16 -3.86
C SER A 263 5.08 0.73 -4.79
N ILE A 264 4.05 1.42 -4.23
CA ILE A 264 2.93 2.00 -4.99
C ILE A 264 2.68 3.49 -4.70
N VAL A 265 3.31 4.07 -3.69
CA VAL A 265 2.98 5.42 -3.22
C VAL A 265 3.03 6.49 -4.31
N SER A 266 4.00 6.44 -5.22
CA SER A 266 4.10 7.39 -6.32
C SER A 266 3.00 7.22 -7.37
N ASP A 267 2.31 6.08 -7.41
CA ASP A 267 1.20 5.85 -8.33
C ASP A 267 0.10 6.88 -8.09
N PHE A 268 -0.15 7.25 -6.85
CA PHE A 268 -1.19 8.23 -6.51
C PHE A 268 -0.70 9.67 -6.67
N TYR A 269 0.61 9.89 -6.79
CA TYR A 269 1.23 11.22 -6.68
C TYR A 269 1.67 11.80 -8.03
N VAL A 270 1.51 11.05 -9.13
CA VAL A 270 1.90 11.49 -10.49
C VAL A 270 1.19 12.77 -10.96
N HIS A 271 -0.01 13.03 -10.42
CA HIS A 271 -0.82 14.21 -10.77
C HIS A 271 -0.50 15.44 -9.93
N TYR A 272 0.41 15.37 -8.97
CA TYR A 272 0.77 16.54 -8.16
C TYR A 272 1.81 17.41 -8.88
N PRO A 273 1.78 18.75 -8.65
CA PRO A 273 2.74 19.67 -9.24
C PRO A 273 4.20 19.32 -8.90
N VAL A 274 5.12 19.53 -9.85
CA VAL A 274 6.57 19.27 -9.67
C VAL A 274 7.16 20.04 -8.49
N ASN A 275 6.64 21.25 -8.23
CA ASN A 275 7.08 22.14 -7.16
C ASN A 275 6.44 21.84 -5.80
N THR A 276 5.69 20.73 -5.67
CA THR A 276 5.17 20.29 -4.38
C THR A 276 6.32 20.05 -3.40
N SER A 277 6.27 20.69 -2.24
CA SER A 277 7.35 20.61 -1.23
C SER A 277 7.60 19.15 -0.80
N LYS A 278 8.85 18.68 -0.97
CA LYS A 278 9.30 17.35 -0.52
C LYS A 278 9.04 17.10 0.97
N THR A 279 9.22 18.11 1.82
CA THR A 279 8.93 18.02 3.26
C THR A 279 7.45 17.79 3.52
N LYS A 280 6.55 18.48 2.79
CA LYS A 280 5.10 18.26 2.92
C LYS A 280 4.72 16.86 2.45
N ILE A 281 5.27 16.41 1.32
CA ILE A 281 5.02 15.06 0.79
C ILE A 281 5.44 14.02 1.83
N PHE A 282 6.66 14.11 2.35
CA PHE A 282 7.17 13.21 3.38
C PHE A 282 6.29 13.23 4.63
N LEU A 283 6.03 14.40 5.22
CA LEU A 283 5.27 14.50 6.47
C LEU A 283 3.82 14.04 6.32
N TYR A 284 3.11 14.45 5.26
CA TYR A 284 1.72 14.04 5.06
C TYR A 284 1.59 12.56 4.74
N THR A 285 2.53 11.97 4.00
CA THR A 285 2.53 10.53 3.72
C THR A 285 2.86 9.74 4.98
N THR A 286 3.99 10.06 5.64
CA THR A 286 4.45 9.35 6.83
C THR A 286 3.43 9.42 7.95
N LEU A 287 2.92 10.61 8.29
CA LEU A 287 1.91 10.76 9.35
C LEU A 287 0.54 10.25 8.93
N GLY A 288 0.20 10.37 7.64
CA GLY A 288 -1.03 9.85 7.05
C GLY A 288 -1.10 8.32 7.01
N ILE A 289 0.02 7.62 7.12
CA ILE A 289 0.06 6.16 7.34
C ILE A 289 0.17 5.87 8.83
N THR A 290 1.06 6.57 9.55
CA THR A 290 1.40 6.24 10.94
C THR A 290 0.21 6.38 11.89
N ILE A 291 -0.40 7.57 11.95
CA ILE A 291 -1.48 7.86 12.89
C ILE A 291 -2.67 6.89 12.73
N PRO A 292 -3.25 6.72 11.52
CA PRO A 292 -4.38 5.85 11.30
C PRO A 292 -4.07 4.35 11.52
N THR A 293 -2.89 3.89 11.09
CA THR A 293 -2.46 2.50 11.35
C THR A 293 -2.35 2.23 12.84
N CYS A 294 -1.76 3.16 13.60
CA CYS A 294 -1.68 3.07 15.06
C CYS A 294 -3.07 3.05 15.71
N ILE A 295 -4.03 3.85 15.24
CA ILE A 295 -5.40 3.83 15.77
C ILE A 295 -6.01 2.42 15.65
N GLY A 296 -5.84 1.76 14.50
CA GLY A 296 -6.34 0.40 14.30
C GLY A 296 -5.60 -0.63 15.15
N MET A 297 -4.28 -0.72 15.00
CA MET A 297 -3.45 -1.74 15.64
C MET A 297 -3.47 -1.64 17.17
N LEU A 298 -3.42 -0.42 17.72
CA LEU A 298 -3.46 -0.25 19.18
C LEU A 298 -4.83 -0.64 19.76
N LEU A 299 -5.92 -0.42 19.03
CA LEU A 299 -7.24 -0.89 19.47
C LEU A 299 -7.28 -2.43 19.52
N GLY A 300 -6.72 -3.10 18.50
CA GLY A 300 -6.58 -4.55 18.47
C GLY A 300 -5.75 -5.07 19.64
N ALA A 301 -4.61 -4.42 19.92
CA ALA A 301 -3.76 -4.75 21.07
C ALA A 301 -4.51 -4.60 22.40
N CYS A 302 -5.24 -3.49 22.59
CA CYS A 302 -6.07 -3.26 23.78
C CYS A 302 -7.12 -4.37 23.96
N ILE A 303 -7.83 -4.74 22.91
CA ILE A 303 -8.86 -5.79 22.96
C ILE A 303 -8.23 -7.16 23.23
N SER A 304 -7.13 -7.51 22.55
CA SER A 304 -6.47 -8.80 22.75
C SER A 304 -5.94 -8.97 24.18
N SER A 305 -5.42 -7.90 24.79
CA SER A 305 -4.93 -7.92 26.18
C SER A 305 -6.00 -8.24 27.22
N ALA A 306 -7.28 -8.07 26.87
CA ALA A 306 -8.42 -8.28 27.75
C ALA A 306 -9.07 -9.65 27.58
N LEU A 307 -8.63 -10.49 26.63
CA LEU A 307 -9.26 -11.78 26.34
C LEU A 307 -9.21 -12.72 27.55
N ASP A 308 -8.06 -12.79 28.23
CA ASP A 308 -7.88 -13.67 29.40
C ASP A 308 -8.76 -13.29 30.60
N THR A 309 -9.12 -12.01 30.72
CA THR A 309 -9.94 -11.49 31.81
C THR A 309 -11.40 -11.31 31.43
N ASN A 310 -11.76 -11.59 30.16
CA ASN A 310 -13.09 -11.39 29.62
C ASN A 310 -13.58 -12.61 28.82
N PRO A 311 -14.18 -13.61 29.51
CA PRO A 311 -14.60 -14.86 28.88
C PRO A 311 -15.58 -14.69 27.72
N GLU A 312 -16.43 -13.65 27.76
CA GLU A 312 -17.35 -13.32 26.67
C GLU A 312 -16.59 -12.90 25.40
N TRP A 313 -15.54 -12.09 25.55
CA TRP A 313 -14.72 -11.66 24.42
C TRP A 313 -13.84 -12.79 23.88
N ALA A 314 -13.30 -13.64 24.76
CA ALA A 314 -12.56 -14.83 24.37
C ALA A 314 -13.44 -15.78 23.54
N ALA A 315 -14.66 -16.08 23.99
CA ALA A 315 -15.61 -16.91 23.25
C ALA A 315 -16.04 -16.28 21.91
N ALA A 316 -16.18 -14.95 21.86
CA ALA A 316 -16.45 -14.25 20.60
C ALA A 316 -15.26 -14.32 19.64
N TYR A 317 -14.03 -14.22 20.15
CA TYR A 317 -12.80 -14.28 19.36
C TYR A 317 -12.59 -15.64 18.68
N GLU A 318 -13.00 -16.75 19.32
CA GLU A 318 -12.99 -18.09 18.70
C GLU A 318 -13.82 -18.16 17.41
N ASN A 319 -14.84 -17.32 17.29
CA ASN A 319 -15.69 -17.20 16.10
C ASN A 319 -15.18 -16.14 15.09
N GLY A 320 -14.05 -15.51 15.40
CA GLY A 320 -13.32 -14.59 14.53
C GLY A 320 -13.50 -13.11 14.88
N ILE A 321 -12.65 -12.29 14.24
CA ILE A 321 -12.49 -10.86 14.53
C ILE A 321 -13.78 -10.05 14.28
N GLY A 322 -14.63 -10.49 13.35
CA GLY A 322 -15.93 -9.86 13.14
C GLY A 322 -16.88 -10.05 14.33
N GLU A 323 -16.85 -11.21 14.98
CA GLU A 323 -17.76 -11.55 16.08
C GLU A 323 -17.36 -10.82 17.36
N ILE A 324 -16.06 -10.73 17.67
CA ILE A 324 -15.59 -9.93 18.81
C ILE A 324 -15.99 -8.45 18.66
N LEU A 325 -15.86 -7.85 17.48
CA LEU A 325 -16.33 -6.48 17.23
C LEU A 325 -17.85 -6.36 17.40
N LYS A 326 -18.62 -7.34 16.95
CA LYS A 326 -20.07 -7.38 17.12
C LYS A 326 -20.48 -7.45 18.60
N THR A 327 -19.74 -8.20 19.40
CA THR A 327 -19.97 -8.41 20.83
C THR A 327 -19.60 -7.18 21.65
N ILE A 328 -18.53 -6.48 21.29
CA ILE A 328 -18.06 -5.27 21.99
C ILE A 328 -19.03 -4.10 21.80
N ILE A 329 -19.54 -3.90 20.59
CA ILE A 329 -20.34 -2.72 20.27
C ILE A 329 -21.80 -2.94 20.70
N TYR A 330 -22.34 -2.02 21.51
CA TYR A 330 -23.74 -2.05 21.93
C TYR A 330 -24.54 -0.88 21.34
N PRO A 331 -25.83 -1.06 20.98
CA PRO A 331 -26.58 -2.32 20.89
C PRO A 331 -26.22 -3.13 19.63
N SER A 332 -26.55 -4.43 19.61
CA SER A 332 -26.17 -5.35 18.52
C SER A 332 -26.59 -4.87 17.11
N GLY A 333 -27.76 -4.24 16.97
CA GLY A 333 -28.18 -3.67 15.67
C GLY A 333 -27.24 -2.56 15.18
N PHE A 334 -26.71 -1.74 16.10
CA PHE A 334 -25.74 -0.71 15.79
C PHE A 334 -24.37 -1.31 15.47
N ALA A 335 -23.95 -2.34 16.21
CA ALA A 335 -22.73 -3.10 15.90
C ALA A 335 -22.72 -3.61 14.47
N LYS A 336 -23.83 -4.25 14.05
CA LYS A 336 -24.00 -4.76 12.69
C LYS A 336 -23.92 -3.66 11.65
N PHE A 337 -24.53 -2.51 11.92
CA PHE A 337 -24.44 -1.34 11.04
C PHE A 337 -22.98 -0.85 10.90
N LEU A 338 -22.26 -0.68 12.02
CA LEU A 338 -20.86 -0.23 12.00
C LEU A 338 -19.93 -1.23 11.29
N LEU A 339 -20.15 -2.53 11.49
CA LEU A 339 -19.40 -3.58 10.79
C LEU A 339 -19.59 -3.51 9.27
N VAL A 340 -20.82 -3.29 8.79
CA VAL A 340 -21.07 -3.09 7.34
C VAL A 340 -20.32 -1.86 6.82
N LEU A 341 -20.28 -0.77 7.58
CA LEU A 341 -19.50 0.41 7.20
C LEU A 341 -17.99 0.13 7.19
N LEU A 342 -17.47 -0.63 8.15
CA LEU A 342 -16.06 -1.05 8.17
C LEU A 342 -15.70 -1.96 6.99
N VAL A 343 -16.63 -2.78 6.48
CA VAL A 343 -16.41 -3.57 5.25
C VAL A 343 -16.12 -2.65 4.06
N LEU A 344 -16.69 -1.44 4.01
CA LEU A 344 -16.39 -0.47 2.96
C LEU A 344 -14.93 -0.01 2.97
N SER A 345 -14.26 0.01 4.13
CA SER A 345 -12.82 0.33 4.20
C SER A 345 -11.98 -0.68 3.41
N GLY A 346 -12.26 -1.98 3.57
CA GLY A 346 -11.58 -3.04 2.82
C GLY A 346 -11.88 -2.95 1.32
N ILE A 347 -13.11 -2.55 0.94
CA ILE A 347 -13.46 -2.36 -0.47
C ILE A 347 -12.64 -1.21 -1.09
N GLY A 348 -12.48 -0.08 -0.39
CA GLY A 348 -11.66 1.05 -0.82
C GLY A 348 -10.20 0.66 -1.07
N VAL A 349 -9.59 -0.01 -0.09
CA VAL A 349 -8.21 -0.53 -0.20
C VAL A 349 -8.07 -1.53 -1.33
N ASN A 350 -9.07 -2.38 -1.56
CA ASN A 350 -9.05 -3.32 -2.69
C ASN A 350 -9.10 -2.61 -4.04
N CYS A 351 -9.79 -1.48 -4.15
CA CYS A 351 -9.77 -0.68 -5.37
C CYS A 351 -8.36 -0.15 -5.65
N ILE A 352 -7.66 0.33 -4.62
CA ILE A 352 -6.25 0.75 -4.68
C ILE A 352 -5.38 -0.43 -5.14
N ALA A 353 -5.52 -1.59 -4.50
CA ALA A 353 -4.72 -2.78 -4.78
C ALA A 353 -4.95 -3.34 -6.20
N ILE A 354 -6.21 -3.46 -6.64
CA ILE A 354 -6.54 -3.92 -8.00
C ILE A 354 -5.97 -2.95 -9.04
N TYR A 355 -6.05 -1.64 -8.79
CA TYR A 355 -5.50 -0.62 -9.67
C TYR A 355 -3.97 -0.73 -9.77
N SER A 356 -3.24 -0.64 -8.66
CA SER A 356 -1.77 -0.69 -8.66
C SER A 356 -1.22 -2.07 -9.08
N GLY A 357 -1.94 -3.15 -8.77
CA GLY A 357 -1.61 -4.50 -9.22
C GLY A 357 -1.71 -4.63 -10.74
N ALA A 358 -2.77 -4.08 -11.35
CA ALA A 358 -2.92 -4.08 -12.80
C ALA A 358 -1.83 -3.23 -13.50
N LEU A 359 -1.47 -2.07 -12.94
CA LEU A 359 -0.35 -1.26 -13.46
C LEU A 359 0.99 -2.01 -13.38
N SER A 360 1.26 -2.64 -12.25
CA SER A 360 2.49 -3.40 -12.04
C SER A 360 2.58 -4.59 -12.99
N ALA A 361 1.46 -5.28 -13.23
CA ALA A 361 1.40 -6.35 -14.24
C ALA A 361 1.74 -5.83 -15.65
N GLN A 362 1.26 -4.65 -16.03
CA GLN A 362 1.62 -4.04 -17.31
C GLN A 362 3.10 -3.61 -17.38
N LEU A 363 3.68 -3.18 -16.25
CA LEU A 363 5.11 -2.81 -16.14
C LEU A 363 6.06 -4.00 -16.14
N PHE A 364 5.56 -5.22 -15.92
CA PHE A 364 6.37 -6.44 -15.84
C PHE A 364 7.19 -6.68 -17.12
N ALA A 365 6.58 -6.54 -18.30
CA ALA A 365 7.27 -6.76 -19.57
C ALA A 365 6.62 -5.98 -20.72
N ALA A 366 7.39 -5.68 -21.77
CA ALA A 366 6.89 -4.95 -22.94
C ALA A 366 5.66 -5.59 -23.63
N PRO A 367 5.51 -6.93 -23.73
CA PRO A 367 4.28 -7.53 -24.24
C PRO A 367 3.07 -7.33 -23.30
N PHE A 368 3.30 -7.26 -21.99
CA PHE A 368 2.23 -7.15 -20.97
C PHE A 368 1.61 -5.76 -20.99
N ALA A 369 2.41 -4.73 -21.30
CA ALA A 369 1.94 -3.37 -21.54
C ALA A 369 0.95 -3.23 -22.71
N LYS A 370 0.92 -4.21 -23.65
CA LYS A 370 -0.04 -4.23 -24.76
C LYS A 370 -1.39 -4.82 -24.38
N VAL A 371 -1.47 -5.50 -23.24
CA VAL A 371 -2.69 -6.12 -22.74
C VAL A 371 -3.50 -5.04 -21.99
N PRO A 372 -4.78 -4.83 -22.36
CA PRO A 372 -5.67 -3.88 -21.69
C PRO A 372 -5.74 -4.12 -20.18
N ARG A 373 -5.84 -3.03 -19.40
CA ARG A 373 -5.75 -3.11 -17.92
C ARG A 373 -6.85 -3.99 -17.33
N VAL A 374 -8.05 -3.94 -17.92
CA VAL A 374 -9.23 -4.73 -17.49
C VAL A 374 -8.91 -6.22 -17.39
N ILE A 375 -8.11 -6.77 -18.31
CA ILE A 375 -7.73 -8.19 -18.29
C ILE A 375 -6.85 -8.47 -17.07
N TRP A 376 -5.88 -7.59 -16.79
CA TRP A 376 -5.04 -7.71 -15.59
C TRP A 376 -5.86 -7.57 -14.31
N SER A 377 -6.82 -6.63 -14.25
CA SER A 377 -7.73 -6.48 -13.10
C SER A 377 -8.54 -7.76 -12.85
N ILE A 378 -9.01 -8.46 -13.89
CA ILE A 378 -9.73 -9.73 -13.75
C ILE A 378 -8.79 -10.86 -13.28
N LEU A 379 -7.56 -10.93 -13.79
CA LEU A 379 -6.58 -11.92 -13.35
C LEU A 379 -6.17 -11.71 -11.89
N VAL A 380 -5.93 -10.45 -11.51
CA VAL A 380 -5.65 -10.05 -10.12
C VAL A 380 -6.84 -10.43 -9.22
N PHE A 381 -8.07 -10.14 -9.66
CA PHE A 381 -9.28 -10.56 -8.96
C PHE A 381 -9.37 -12.09 -8.75
N GLY A 382 -9.04 -12.89 -9.77
CA GLY A 382 -9.00 -14.35 -9.65
C GLY A 382 -7.98 -14.82 -8.60
N GLY A 383 -6.82 -14.19 -8.54
CA GLY A 383 -5.81 -14.44 -7.51
C GLY A 383 -6.28 -14.07 -6.10
N ILE A 384 -6.94 -12.91 -5.95
CA ILE A 384 -7.52 -12.45 -4.68
C ILE A 384 -8.54 -13.47 -4.15
N LEU A 385 -9.41 -14.00 -5.03
CA LEU A 385 -10.38 -15.02 -4.64
C LEU A 385 -9.70 -16.31 -4.17
N ALA A 386 -8.70 -16.78 -4.91
CA ALA A 386 -8.00 -18.02 -4.56
C ALA A 386 -7.30 -17.91 -3.19
N LEU A 387 -6.55 -16.82 -2.98
CA LEU A 387 -5.84 -16.57 -1.73
C LEU A 387 -6.79 -16.26 -0.58
N GLY A 388 -7.80 -15.42 -0.79
CA GLY A 388 -8.80 -15.07 0.21
C GLY A 388 -9.59 -16.29 0.69
N ILE A 389 -9.97 -17.20 -0.22
CA ILE A 389 -10.67 -18.44 0.14
C ILE A 389 -9.74 -19.41 0.87
N ALA A 390 -8.47 -19.52 0.48
CA ALA A 390 -7.51 -20.41 1.09
C ALA A 390 -7.07 -19.96 2.50
N GLY A 391 -6.86 -18.65 2.69
CA GLY A 391 -6.35 -18.07 3.94
C GLY A 391 -7.42 -17.74 4.98
N ARG A 392 -8.71 -17.91 4.66
CA ARG A 392 -9.83 -17.41 5.49
C ARG A 392 -9.85 -17.91 6.95
N ASP A 393 -9.30 -19.10 7.19
CA ASP A 393 -9.33 -19.78 8.48
C ASP A 393 -8.04 -19.53 9.31
N HIS A 394 -7.03 -18.85 8.73
CA HIS A 394 -5.70 -18.64 9.35
C HIS A 394 -5.27 -17.17 9.23
N LEU A 395 -6.16 -16.23 9.57
CA LEU A 395 -5.95 -14.81 9.31
C LEU A 395 -4.66 -14.26 9.96
N LEU A 396 -4.38 -14.59 11.23
CA LEU A 396 -3.19 -14.09 11.92
C LEU A 396 -1.91 -14.62 11.30
N ASP A 397 -1.84 -15.93 11.00
CA ASP A 397 -0.70 -16.51 10.28
C ASP A 397 -0.51 -15.83 8.92
N VAL A 398 -1.59 -15.62 8.17
CA VAL A 398 -1.53 -14.91 6.88
C VAL A 398 -0.97 -13.50 7.09
N LEU A 399 -1.43 -12.76 8.10
CA LEU A 399 -0.94 -11.42 8.41
C LEU A 399 0.53 -11.42 8.81
N GLU A 400 0.96 -12.29 9.70
CA GLU A 400 2.36 -12.43 10.12
C GLU A 400 3.25 -12.67 8.90
N ASN A 401 3.00 -13.77 8.17
CA ASN A 401 3.88 -14.16 7.07
C ASN A 401 3.90 -13.14 5.92
N PHE A 402 2.73 -12.58 5.62
CA PHE A 402 2.59 -11.63 4.54
C PHE A 402 3.30 -10.32 4.87
N LEU A 403 2.98 -9.71 6.01
CA LEU A 403 3.46 -8.38 6.36
C LEU A 403 4.97 -8.36 6.61
N SER A 404 5.51 -9.39 7.27
CA SER A 404 6.96 -9.56 7.45
C SER A 404 7.68 -9.60 6.11
N LEU A 405 7.24 -10.48 5.19
CA LEU A 405 7.81 -10.60 3.85
C LEU A 405 7.77 -9.27 3.08
N LEU A 406 6.66 -8.52 3.18
CA LEU A 406 6.54 -7.20 2.56
C LEU A 406 7.59 -6.23 3.10
N GLY A 407 7.83 -6.23 4.41
CA GLY A 407 8.88 -5.42 5.02
C GLY A 407 10.25 -5.70 4.41
N TYR A 408 10.62 -6.98 4.27
CA TYR A 408 11.98 -7.37 3.88
C TYR A 408 12.36 -6.85 2.49
N TRP A 409 11.49 -7.11 1.52
CA TRP A 409 11.80 -6.77 0.14
C TRP A 409 11.61 -5.27 -0.10
N ASN A 410 10.62 -4.62 0.54
CA ASN A 410 10.45 -3.16 0.46
C ASN A 410 11.61 -2.42 1.13
N THR A 411 12.21 -2.97 2.18
CA THR A 411 13.45 -2.44 2.77
C THR A 411 14.57 -2.42 1.74
N SER A 412 14.79 -3.53 1.04
CA SER A 412 15.86 -3.61 0.04
C SER A 412 15.58 -2.74 -1.18
N PHE A 413 14.32 -2.70 -1.62
CA PHE A 413 13.85 -1.78 -2.64
C PHE A 413 14.18 -0.33 -2.26
N PHE A 414 13.75 0.11 -1.07
CA PHE A 414 14.02 1.46 -0.55
C PHE A 414 15.52 1.76 -0.51
N VAL A 415 16.33 0.87 0.06
CA VAL A 415 17.78 1.07 0.20
C VAL A 415 18.46 1.28 -1.17
N ILE A 416 18.07 0.49 -2.17
CA ILE A 416 18.60 0.63 -3.54
C ILE A 416 18.23 1.99 -4.13
N LEU A 417 16.97 2.40 -4.02
CA LEU A 417 16.53 3.71 -4.52
C LEU A 417 17.20 4.86 -3.77
N PHE A 418 17.33 4.74 -2.45
CA PHE A 418 17.91 5.75 -1.58
C PHE A 418 19.38 5.98 -1.92
N ILE A 419 20.16 4.90 -2.06
CA ILE A 419 21.57 4.99 -2.41
C ILE A 419 21.74 5.51 -3.84
N GLU A 420 20.96 5.02 -4.82
CA GLU A 420 21.01 5.57 -6.18
C GLU A 420 20.74 7.08 -6.16
N HIS A 421 19.68 7.51 -5.46
CA HIS A 421 19.28 8.91 -5.44
C HIS A 421 20.34 9.82 -4.82
N TYR A 422 20.85 9.50 -3.63
CA TYR A 422 21.76 10.40 -2.93
C TYR A 422 23.23 10.24 -3.31
N TYR A 423 23.69 9.01 -3.52
CA TYR A 423 25.11 8.75 -3.78
C TYR A 423 25.47 8.87 -5.27
N PHE A 424 24.66 8.30 -6.16
CA PHE A 424 24.95 8.27 -7.61
C PHE A 424 24.26 9.40 -8.39
N ARG A 425 23.15 9.93 -7.89
CA ARG A 425 22.37 11.01 -8.52
C ARG A 425 22.39 12.32 -7.73
N GLU A 426 23.24 12.43 -6.71
CA GLU A 426 23.51 13.65 -5.93
C GLU A 426 22.26 14.30 -5.29
N GLY A 427 21.21 13.51 -5.04
CA GLY A 427 19.95 13.97 -4.46
C GLY A 427 19.09 14.84 -5.40
N SER A 428 19.44 14.93 -6.68
CA SER A 428 18.77 15.79 -7.66
C SER A 428 17.99 15.00 -8.69
N LEU A 429 16.71 15.34 -8.86
CA LEU A 429 15.88 14.77 -9.93
C LEU A 429 16.30 15.27 -11.32
N ALA A 430 17.10 16.32 -11.42
CA ALA A 430 17.67 16.78 -12.69
C ALA A 430 18.67 15.77 -13.29
N ASN A 431 19.21 14.87 -12.47
CA ASN A 431 20.14 13.82 -12.89
C ASN A 431 19.45 12.56 -13.44
N TYR A 432 18.14 12.65 -13.71
CA TYR A 432 17.31 11.58 -14.27
C TYR A 432 16.83 12.00 -15.67
N ASP A 433 17.10 11.18 -16.70
CA ASP A 433 16.50 11.32 -18.03
C ASP A 433 15.07 10.77 -18.00
N LEU A 434 14.12 11.58 -17.51
CA LEU A 434 12.75 11.15 -17.20
C LEU A 434 11.97 10.65 -18.42
N ASP A 435 12.33 11.08 -19.63
CA ASP A 435 11.68 10.63 -20.87
C ASP A 435 12.24 9.29 -21.37
N ALA A 436 13.39 8.86 -20.84
CA ALA A 436 14.02 7.59 -21.17
C ALA A 436 13.58 6.41 -20.29
N TRP A 437 12.69 6.61 -19.32
CA TRP A 437 12.29 5.60 -18.32
C TRP A 437 11.84 4.26 -18.93
N ASN A 438 11.31 4.29 -20.16
CA ASN A 438 10.84 3.11 -20.89
C ASN A 438 11.79 2.67 -22.03
N THR A 439 13.04 3.14 -22.04
CA THR A 439 14.04 2.85 -23.08
C THR A 439 15.18 1.98 -22.51
N PRO A 440 15.22 0.66 -22.77
CA PRO A 440 16.20 -0.25 -22.16
C PRO A 440 17.67 0.12 -22.40
N SER A 441 17.99 0.75 -23.53
CA SER A 441 19.36 1.17 -23.88
C SER A 441 19.85 2.40 -23.11
N LYS A 442 18.94 3.14 -22.45
CA LYS A 442 19.26 4.33 -21.66
C LYS A 442 19.17 4.10 -20.15
N MET A 443 18.68 2.94 -19.72
CA MET A 443 18.64 2.54 -18.32
C MET A 443 19.92 1.78 -17.93
N PRO A 444 20.23 1.67 -16.63
CA PRO A 444 21.21 0.71 -16.14
C PRO A 444 20.90 -0.69 -16.67
N VAL A 445 21.95 -1.48 -16.91
CA VAL A 445 21.77 -2.89 -17.27
C VAL A 445 21.12 -3.63 -16.09
N GLY A 446 21.50 -3.26 -14.86
CA GLY A 446 20.85 -3.71 -13.64
C GLY A 446 21.55 -4.87 -12.96
N TYR A 447 22.80 -5.16 -13.31
CA TYR A 447 23.59 -6.20 -12.63
C TYR A 447 23.80 -5.82 -11.16
N ALA A 448 24.09 -4.54 -10.90
CA ALA A 448 24.28 -4.06 -9.54
C ALA A 448 22.98 -4.13 -8.73
N GLY A 449 21.89 -3.60 -9.31
CA GLY A 449 20.59 -3.62 -8.67
C GLY A 449 20.06 -5.02 -8.39
N LEU A 450 20.07 -5.90 -9.38
CA LEU A 450 19.61 -7.29 -9.22
C LEU A 450 20.44 -8.04 -8.18
N THR A 451 21.77 -7.97 -8.29
CA THR A 451 22.65 -8.71 -7.39
C THR A 451 22.51 -8.18 -5.96
N ALA A 452 22.41 -6.87 -5.78
CA ALA A 452 22.20 -6.30 -4.45
C ALA A 452 20.85 -6.70 -3.85
N PHE A 453 19.78 -6.71 -4.65
CA PHE A 453 18.48 -7.19 -4.21
C PHE A 453 18.53 -8.68 -3.81
N LEU A 454 19.23 -9.52 -4.57
CA LEU A 454 19.43 -10.93 -4.23
C LEU A 454 20.33 -11.14 -3.00
N CYS A 455 21.32 -10.28 -2.78
CA CYS A 455 22.10 -10.26 -1.54
C CYS A 455 21.21 -9.90 -0.35
N GLY A 456 20.35 -8.88 -0.48
CA GLY A 456 19.29 -8.59 0.48
C GLY A 456 18.42 -9.81 0.75
N ALA A 457 18.03 -10.51 -0.32
CA ALA A 457 17.22 -11.72 -0.23
C ALA A 457 17.87 -12.83 0.57
N ALA A 458 19.15 -13.08 0.35
CA ALA A 458 19.91 -14.01 1.18
C ALA A 458 19.93 -13.56 2.65
N GLY A 459 20.03 -12.25 2.90
CA GLY A 459 19.99 -11.66 4.24
C GLY A 459 18.67 -11.93 4.96
N TRP A 460 17.53 -11.59 4.35
CA TRP A 460 16.24 -11.84 4.99
C TRP A 460 15.92 -13.34 5.11
N ILE A 461 16.31 -14.18 4.16
CA ILE A 461 16.10 -15.65 4.26
C ILE A 461 16.84 -16.26 5.46
N VAL A 462 18.01 -15.72 5.87
CA VAL A 462 18.68 -16.25 7.07
C VAL A 462 18.16 -15.63 8.37
N GLY A 463 17.42 -14.52 8.29
CA GLY A 463 16.93 -13.72 9.43
C GLY A 463 15.43 -13.78 9.69
N MET A 464 14.63 -14.34 8.79
CA MET A 464 13.17 -14.35 8.91
C MET A 464 12.67 -15.39 9.91
N VAL A 465 11.57 -15.09 10.59
CA VAL A 465 10.78 -16.04 11.38
C VAL A 465 9.41 -16.07 10.76
N GLU A 466 9.09 -17.18 10.10
CA GLU A 466 7.83 -17.39 9.42
C GLU A 466 7.26 -18.75 9.83
N THR A 467 5.94 -18.88 9.77
CA THR A 467 5.24 -20.13 10.14
C THR A 467 5.76 -21.36 9.37
N TYR A 468 6.24 -21.17 8.14
CA TYR A 468 6.74 -22.24 7.28
C TYR A 468 8.26 -22.40 7.34
N TYR A 469 9.00 -21.45 7.90
CA TYR A 469 10.45 -21.48 7.95
C TYR A 469 11.03 -20.47 8.96
N VAL A 470 12.00 -20.94 9.75
CA VAL A 470 12.80 -20.10 10.65
C VAL A 470 14.24 -20.04 10.16
N GLY A 471 14.74 -18.82 9.95
CA GLY A 471 16.08 -18.54 9.46
C GLY A 471 17.19 -19.02 10.41
N ALA A 472 18.33 -19.43 9.84
CA ALA A 472 19.44 -19.97 10.62
C ALA A 472 20.06 -18.99 11.64
N LEU A 473 19.94 -17.68 11.41
CA LEU A 473 20.34 -16.66 12.39
C LEU A 473 19.18 -16.33 13.34
N ALA A 474 17.96 -16.26 12.82
CA ALA A 474 16.76 -16.01 13.62
C ALA A 474 16.53 -17.06 14.71
N ALA A 475 16.75 -18.35 14.37
CA ALA A 475 16.63 -19.49 15.29
C ALA A 475 17.59 -19.45 16.48
N LYS A 476 18.57 -18.54 16.49
CA LYS A 476 19.50 -18.36 17.61
C LYS A 476 18.95 -17.41 18.67
N ILE A 477 17.83 -16.74 18.41
CA ILE A 477 17.26 -15.71 19.28
C ILE A 477 16.04 -16.29 20.00
N GLY A 478 16.30 -17.02 21.08
CA GLY A 478 15.24 -17.62 21.90
C GLY A 478 14.65 -18.89 21.30
N ALA A 479 13.58 -19.38 21.91
CA ALA A 479 12.93 -20.64 21.51
C ALA A 479 12.09 -20.49 20.24
N ASP A 480 11.40 -19.35 20.10
CA ASP A 480 10.47 -19.07 18.99
C ASP A 480 11.21 -18.46 17.78
N GLY A 481 12.48 -18.09 17.96
CA GLY A 481 13.25 -17.29 17.01
C GLY A 481 13.02 -15.79 17.18
N GLY A 482 13.87 -15.00 16.53
CA GLY A 482 13.71 -13.54 16.47
C GLY A 482 13.90 -13.05 15.06
N ASP A 483 12.86 -12.43 14.52
CA ASP A 483 12.88 -11.94 13.14
C ASP A 483 13.78 -10.71 13.00
N ILE A 484 14.94 -10.91 12.38
CA ILE A 484 15.93 -9.86 12.07
C ILE A 484 16.07 -9.65 10.57
N ALA A 485 15.10 -10.10 9.78
CA ALA A 485 15.21 -10.09 8.33
C ALA A 485 15.21 -8.69 7.74
N ASN A 486 14.50 -7.71 8.32
CA ASN A 486 14.54 -6.32 7.85
C ASN A 486 15.93 -5.69 8.04
N GLU A 487 16.56 -5.91 9.18
CA GLU A 487 17.91 -5.41 9.48
C GLU A 487 18.93 -6.04 8.54
N LEU A 488 18.83 -7.36 8.30
CA LEU A 488 19.72 -8.04 7.37
C LEU A 488 19.46 -7.64 5.92
N ALA A 489 18.20 -7.44 5.53
CA ALA A 489 17.82 -6.89 4.23
C ALA A 489 18.47 -5.52 3.99
N LEU A 490 18.40 -4.64 5.00
CA LEU A 490 19.01 -3.32 4.94
C LEU A 490 20.54 -3.41 4.78
N VAL A 491 21.20 -4.17 5.65
CA VAL A 491 22.67 -4.25 5.68
C VAL A 491 23.21 -4.92 4.42
N PHE A 492 22.67 -6.08 4.04
CA PHE A 492 23.18 -6.85 2.90
C PHE A 492 22.95 -6.09 1.60
N THR A 493 21.80 -5.44 1.44
CA THR A 493 21.51 -4.63 0.26
C THR A 493 22.40 -3.39 0.20
N ALA A 494 22.57 -2.66 1.31
CA ALA A 494 23.39 -1.44 1.33
C ALA A 494 24.87 -1.73 1.03
N VAL A 495 25.43 -2.75 1.69
CA VAL A 495 26.85 -3.13 1.55
C VAL A 495 27.13 -3.69 0.16
N SER A 496 26.18 -4.36 -0.49
CA SER A 496 26.35 -4.89 -1.85
C SER A 496 26.10 -3.85 -2.93
N TYR A 497 25.07 -3.01 -2.83
CA TYR A 497 24.69 -2.08 -3.90
C TYR A 497 25.77 -1.03 -4.20
N LEU A 498 26.34 -0.40 -3.17
CA LEU A 498 27.37 0.64 -3.32
C LEU A 498 28.58 0.21 -4.18
N PRO A 499 29.30 -0.88 -3.85
CA PRO A 499 30.44 -1.33 -4.65
C PRO A 499 30.00 -1.84 -6.02
N LEU A 500 28.91 -2.60 -6.10
CA LEU A 500 28.44 -3.18 -7.37
C LEU A 500 28.03 -2.10 -8.36
N ARG A 501 27.34 -1.06 -7.91
CA ARG A 501 26.91 0.05 -8.76
C ARG A 501 28.09 0.90 -9.23
N THR A 502 29.07 1.13 -8.36
CA THR A 502 30.35 1.78 -8.75
C THR A 502 31.08 0.98 -9.85
N LEU A 503 31.11 -0.35 -9.73
CA LEU A 503 31.72 -1.23 -10.74
C LEU A 503 30.93 -1.22 -12.06
N GLU A 504 29.60 -1.28 -11.99
CA GLU A 504 28.72 -1.23 -13.16
C GLU A 504 28.95 0.06 -13.95
N LEU A 505 29.00 1.22 -13.27
CA LEU A 505 29.29 2.51 -13.90
C LEU A 505 30.71 2.54 -14.50
N LYS A 506 31.71 1.98 -13.81
CA LYS A 506 33.10 1.97 -14.29
C LYS A 506 33.31 1.13 -15.55
N TYR A 507 32.68 -0.04 -15.63
CA TYR A 507 32.94 -1.01 -16.70
C TYR A 507 31.91 -0.98 -17.83
N ILE A 508 30.67 -0.59 -17.54
CA ILE A 508 29.56 -0.56 -18.51
C ILE A 508 29.19 0.87 -18.92
N GLY A 509 29.43 1.85 -18.03
CA GLY A 509 29.18 3.26 -18.29
C GLY A 509 27.73 3.72 -18.05
N ARG A 510 26.85 2.86 -17.52
CA ARG A 510 25.45 3.19 -17.21
C ARG A 510 24.84 2.35 -16.09
#